data_AF-A0A822XIR3-F1
#
_entry.id   AF-A0A822XIR3-F1
#
_cell.length_a   1.000
_cell.length_b   1.000
_cell.length_c   1.000
_cell.angle_alpha   90.00
_cell.angle_beta   90.00
_cell.angle_gamma   90.00
#
_symmetry.space_group_name_H-M   'P 1'
#
loop_
_entity.id
_entity.type
_entity.pdbx_description
1 polymer ?
#
loop_
_entity_poly.entity_id
_entity_poly.type
_entity_poly.pdbx_seq_one_letter_code
_entity_poly.pdbx_strand_id
1 'polypeptide(L)'
;MMDQYWKSILPVGADRDHEFCNPMVEGCTTDMIRLLGKCFMRGFGGDVSTDRQKELVEMLLKHGIHVDAHFDEIGFHGIDLVDIRRASITFSMLR
;
A
#
# COMPACT_ATOMS: atom_id res chain seq x y z
N MET A 1 13.70 -12.45 -3.75
CA MET A 1 12.91 -12.06 -4.93
C MET A 1 12.52 -10.58 -4.87
N MET A 2 11.86 -10.10 -3.80
CA MET A 2 11.48 -8.68 -3.67
C MET A 2 12.66 -7.68 -3.77
N ASP A 3 13.81 -7.99 -3.16
CA ASP A 3 14.96 -7.06 -3.21
C ASP A 3 15.54 -6.88 -4.63
N GLN A 4 15.36 -7.87 -5.51
CA GLN A 4 15.84 -7.78 -6.88
C GLN A 4 14.99 -6.82 -7.71
N TYR A 5 13.66 -6.83 -7.51
CA TYR A 5 12.78 -5.85 -8.16
C TYR A 5 13.17 -4.43 -7.77
N TRP A 6 13.34 -4.17 -6.47
CA TRP A 6 13.75 -2.84 -5.99
C TRP A 6 15.09 -2.39 -6.55
N LYS A 7 16.10 -3.26 -6.56
CA LYS A 7 17.40 -2.95 -7.19
C LYS A 7 17.31 -2.59 -8.67
N SER A 8 16.30 -3.08 -9.38
CA SER A 8 16.09 -2.81 -10.81
C SER A 8 15.25 -1.57 -11.10
N ILE A 9 14.39 -1.14 -10.18
CA ILE A 9 13.46 0.00 -10.41
C ILE A 9 13.85 1.27 -9.66
N LEU A 10 14.70 1.16 -8.63
CA LEU A 10 15.19 2.33 -7.91
C LEU A 10 16.40 2.97 -8.62
N PRO A 11 16.65 4.27 -8.38
CA PRO A 11 17.86 4.92 -8.87
C PRO A 11 19.13 4.17 -8.47
N VAL A 12 20.16 4.24 -9.32
CA VAL A 12 21.44 3.56 -9.06
C VAL A 12 22.02 4.05 -7.73
N GLY A 13 22.30 3.11 -6.82
CA GLY A 13 22.85 3.39 -5.50
C GLY A 13 21.81 3.69 -4.41
N ALA A 14 20.53 3.78 -4.75
CA ALA A 14 19.46 3.92 -3.78
C ALA A 14 19.19 2.61 -3.03
N ASP A 15 18.85 2.73 -1.75
CA ASP A 15 18.40 1.61 -0.92
C ASP A 15 16.87 1.58 -0.82
N ARG A 16 16.35 0.71 0.07
CA ARG A 16 14.90 0.53 0.24
C ARG A 16 14.22 1.65 1.01
N ASP A 17 14.95 2.62 1.53
CA ASP A 17 14.39 3.81 2.18
C ASP A 17 14.27 5.00 1.22
N HIS A 18 14.59 4.81 -0.06
CA HIS A 18 14.23 5.77 -1.10
C HIS A 18 12.71 5.97 -1.16
N GLU A 19 12.24 7.20 -1.38
CA GLU A 19 10.82 7.60 -1.34
C GLU A 19 9.90 6.82 -2.29
N PHE A 20 10.45 6.27 -3.38
CA PHE A 20 9.73 5.39 -4.32
C PHE A 20 9.49 3.97 -3.78
N CYS A 21 10.27 3.52 -2.79
CA CYS A 21 10.12 2.22 -2.14
C CYS A 21 9.42 2.35 -0.77
N ASN A 22 9.80 3.37 0.00
CA ASN A 22 9.33 3.57 1.37
C ASN A 22 8.66 4.93 1.52
N PRO A 23 7.32 5.00 1.41
CA PRO A 23 6.59 6.26 1.57
C PRO A 23 6.57 6.76 3.02
N MET A 24 7.09 6.00 4.00
CA MET A 24 7.13 6.42 5.40
C MET A 24 8.35 7.27 5.74
N VAL A 25 9.31 7.37 4.83
CA VAL A 25 10.47 8.25 5.01
C VAL A 25 10.00 9.67 4.78
N GLU A 26 10.11 10.51 5.81
CA GLU A 26 9.78 11.92 5.72
C GLU A 26 10.66 12.61 4.67
N GLY A 27 10.05 13.46 3.86
CA GLY A 27 10.72 14.10 2.76
C GLY A 27 9.88 15.20 2.13
N CYS A 28 10.25 15.58 0.92
CA CYS A 28 9.66 16.70 0.18
C CYS A 28 8.14 16.56 -0.03
N THR A 29 7.64 15.31 -0.01
CA THR A 29 6.24 14.97 -0.32
C THR A 29 5.37 14.80 0.92
N THR A 30 5.93 14.83 2.13
CA THR A 30 5.18 14.59 3.37
C THR A 30 4.04 15.61 3.57
N ASP A 31 4.32 16.90 3.33
CA ASP A 31 3.28 17.94 3.43
C ASP A 31 2.18 17.79 2.37
N MET A 32 2.51 17.19 1.22
CA MET A 32 1.58 16.97 0.12
C MET A 32 0.58 15.83 0.41
N ILE A 33 0.85 14.97 1.39
CA ILE A 33 -0.07 13.89 1.81
C ILE A 33 -1.44 14.47 2.15
N ARG A 34 -1.49 15.65 2.78
CA ARG A 34 -2.72 16.33 3.21
C ARG A 34 -3.61 16.76 2.04
N LEU A 35 -3.09 16.76 0.82
CA LEU A 35 -3.82 17.06 -0.40
C LEU A 35 -4.52 15.84 -1.00
N LEU A 36 -4.27 14.64 -0.47
CA LEU A 36 -4.94 13.43 -0.91
C LEU A 36 -6.43 13.48 -0.55
N GLY A 37 -7.25 12.96 -1.46
CA GLY A 37 -8.67 12.72 -1.18
C GLY A 37 -8.86 11.49 -0.29
N LYS A 38 -10.11 11.02 -0.23
CA LYS A 38 -10.45 9.75 0.41
C LYS A 38 -9.66 8.60 -0.24
N CYS A 39 -9.02 7.77 0.59
CA CYS A 39 -8.27 6.60 0.15
C CYS A 39 -9.01 5.31 0.50
N PHE A 40 -8.81 4.28 -0.30
CA PHE A 40 -9.23 2.91 -0.04
C PHE A 40 -8.00 2.00 -0.07
N MET A 41 -7.88 1.09 0.89
CA MET A 41 -6.77 0.13 0.98
C MET A 41 -7.30 -1.29 1.18
N ARG A 42 -6.80 -2.24 0.38
CA ARG A 42 -7.14 -3.67 0.45
C ARG A 42 -5.86 -4.50 0.55
N GLY A 43 -5.66 -5.24 1.64
CA GLY A 43 -4.50 -6.15 1.81
C GLY A 43 -4.85 -7.56 2.34
N PHE A 44 -3.93 -8.51 2.18
CA PHE A 44 -4.19 -9.92 2.51
C PHE A 44 -3.02 -10.55 3.27
N GLY A 45 -3.29 -11.43 4.25
CA GLY A 45 -2.25 -12.00 5.12
C GLY A 45 -1.14 -12.76 4.39
N GLY A 46 -1.41 -13.37 3.23
CA GLY A 46 -0.37 -14.03 2.41
C GLY A 46 0.38 -13.10 1.45
N ASP A 47 0.16 -11.79 1.51
CA ASP A 47 0.95 -10.79 0.79
C ASP A 47 2.10 -10.29 1.69
N VAL A 48 3.34 -10.48 1.21
CA VAL A 48 4.57 -10.09 1.90
C VAL A 48 4.69 -8.58 2.15
N SER A 49 3.89 -7.76 1.46
CA SER A 49 3.88 -6.30 1.61
C SER A 49 2.80 -5.79 2.57
N THR A 50 1.96 -6.67 3.13
CA THR A 50 0.81 -6.28 3.97
C THR A 50 1.18 -5.44 5.18
N ASP A 51 2.30 -5.71 5.85
CA ASP A 51 2.71 -4.91 7.02
C ASP A 51 3.04 -3.47 6.60
N ARG A 52 3.74 -3.27 5.47
CA ARG A 52 4.01 -1.92 4.94
C ARG A 52 2.73 -1.24 4.43
N GLN A 53 1.77 -1.99 3.89
CA GLN A 53 0.46 -1.46 3.52
C GLN A 53 -0.29 -0.94 4.77
N LYS A 54 -0.20 -1.64 5.90
CA LYS A 54 -0.80 -1.20 7.18
C LYS A 54 -0.08 0.04 7.74
N GLU A 55 1.25 0.07 7.71
CA GLU A 55 2.03 1.27 8.07
C GLU A 55 1.62 2.48 7.22
N LEU A 56 1.31 2.27 5.92
CA LEU A 56 0.84 3.35 5.04
C LEU A 56 -0.49 3.90 5.51
N VAL A 57 -1.42 3.01 5.87
CA VAL A 57 -2.73 3.40 6.42
C VAL A 57 -2.53 4.23 7.68
N GLU A 58 -1.66 3.80 8.60
CA GLU A 58 -1.36 4.56 9.82
C GLU A 58 -0.79 5.95 9.53
N MET A 59 0.14 6.06 8.59
CA MET A 59 0.70 7.34 8.16
C MET A 59 -0.38 8.26 7.57
N LEU A 60 -1.23 7.76 6.68
CA LEU A 60 -2.31 8.52 6.08
C LEU A 60 -3.31 9.02 7.14
N LEU A 61 -3.69 8.16 8.08
CA LEU A 61 -4.57 8.52 9.21
C LEU A 61 -3.95 9.61 10.09
N LYS A 62 -2.65 9.52 10.40
CA LYS A 62 -1.92 10.56 11.17
C LYS A 62 -1.94 11.93 10.48
N HIS A 63 -1.95 11.96 9.15
CA HIS A 63 -2.03 13.19 8.35
C HIS A 63 -3.47 13.69 8.14
N GLY A 64 -4.47 13.05 8.76
CA GLY A 64 -5.87 13.44 8.69
C GLY A 64 -6.60 12.96 7.44
N ILE A 65 -6.03 12.02 6.69
CA ILE A 65 -6.66 11.43 5.50
C ILE A 65 -7.69 10.40 5.94
N HIS A 66 -8.87 10.45 5.32
CA HIS A 66 -9.88 9.42 5.49
C HIS A 66 -9.49 8.18 4.67
N VAL A 67 -9.28 7.06 5.36
CA VAL A 67 -8.88 5.80 4.73
C VAL A 67 -9.89 4.70 5.07
N ASP A 68 -10.54 4.14 4.06
CA ASP A 68 -11.30 2.89 4.17
C ASP A 68 -10.34 1.72 3.97
N ALA A 69 -9.86 1.15 5.08
CA ALA A 69 -8.87 0.08 5.06
C ALA A 69 -9.50 -1.28 5.42
N HIS A 70 -9.33 -2.26 4.55
CA HIS A 70 -9.77 -3.64 4.74
C HIS A 70 -8.59 -4.58 4.61
N PHE A 71 -8.44 -5.50 5.56
CA PHE A 71 -7.41 -6.53 5.54
C PHE A 71 -8.03 -7.88 5.89
N ASP A 72 -7.86 -8.89 5.02
CA ASP A 72 -8.27 -10.27 5.33
C ASP A 72 -7.04 -11.08 5.73
N GLU A 73 -7.18 -11.94 6.72
CA GLU A 73 -6.09 -12.85 7.13
C GLU A 73 -5.74 -13.86 6.02
N ILE A 74 -6.73 -14.28 5.23
CA ILE A 74 -6.58 -15.29 4.18
C ILE A 74 -6.57 -14.63 2.82
N GLY A 75 -5.54 -14.93 2.03
CA GLY A 75 -5.38 -14.50 0.64
C GLY A 75 -3.92 -14.43 0.26
N PHE A 76 -3.62 -13.93 -0.93
CA PHE A 76 -2.25 -13.72 -1.42
C PHE A 76 -2.19 -12.47 -2.29
N HIS A 77 -0.98 -12.03 -2.62
CA HIS A 77 -0.76 -10.86 -3.47
C HIS A 77 -1.46 -11.02 -4.83
N GLY A 78 -2.34 -10.06 -5.17
CA GLY A 78 -3.08 -10.07 -6.44
C GLY A 78 -4.25 -11.05 -6.52
N ILE A 79 -4.75 -11.59 -5.40
CA ILE A 79 -5.88 -12.54 -5.39
C ILE A 79 -7.14 -11.99 -6.11
N ASP A 80 -7.42 -10.69 -6.01
CA ASP A 80 -8.56 -10.07 -6.71
C ASP A 80 -8.41 -10.09 -8.24
N LEU A 81 -7.20 -10.27 -8.78
CA LEU A 81 -6.97 -10.40 -10.22
C LEU A 81 -7.31 -11.80 -10.76
N VAL A 82 -7.42 -12.80 -9.88
CA VAL A 82 -7.59 -14.21 -10.28
C VAL A 82 -8.86 -14.86 -9.72
N ASP A 83 -9.44 -14.35 -8.62
CA ASP A 83 -10.74 -14.79 -8.10
C ASP A 83 -11.79 -13.67 -8.26
N ILE A 84 -12.65 -13.80 -9.28
CA ILE A 84 -13.71 -12.82 -9.58
C ILE A 84 -14.69 -12.62 -8.42
N ARG A 85 -14.86 -13.61 -7.54
CA ARG A 85 -15.74 -13.48 -6.36
C ARG A 85 -15.12 -12.54 -5.34
N ARG A 86 -13.80 -12.65 -5.15
CA ARG A 86 -13.03 -11.72 -4.29
C ARG A 86 -13.03 -10.31 -4.87
N ALA A 87 -12.80 -10.18 -6.18
CA ALA A 87 -12.94 -8.90 -6.87
C ALA A 87 -14.34 -8.28 -6.66
N SER A 88 -15.41 -9.06 -6.80
CA SER A 88 -16.79 -8.59 -6.59
C SER A 88 -17.03 -8.10 -5.17
N ILE A 89 -16.47 -8.79 -4.17
CA ILE A 89 -16.49 -8.36 -2.77
C ILE A 89 -15.76 -7.02 -2.61
N THR A 90 -14.54 -6.90 -3.14
CA THR A 90 -13.77 -5.64 -3.11
C THR A 90 -14.55 -4.49 -3.76
N PHE A 91 -15.16 -4.71 -4.93
CA PHE A 91 -15.98 -3.68 -5.58
C PHE A 91 -17.20 -3.27 -4.75
N SER A 92 -17.84 -4.20 -4.03
CA SER A 92 -18.97 -3.88 -3.16
C SER A 92 -18.59 -3.01 -1.94
N MET A 93 -17.31 -2.96 -1.58
CA MET A 93 -16.79 -2.11 -0.51
C MET A 93 -16.51 -0.67 -0.97
N LEU A 94 -16.30 -0.46 -2.29
CA LEU A 94 -16.13 0.87 -2.86
C LEU A 94 -17.49 1.58 -2.86
N ARG A 95 -17.62 2.60 -2.00
CA ARG A 95 -18.79 3.48 -1.92
C ARG A 95 -18.54 4.79 -2.64
#